data_AF-A0A1W9G7I3-F1
#
_entry.id   AF-A0A1W9G7I3-F1
#
_cell.length_a   1.000
_cell.length_b   1.000
_cell.length_c   1.000
_cell.angle_alpha   90.00
_cell.angle_beta   90.00
_cell.angle_gamma   90.00
#
_symmetry.space_group_name_H-M   'P 1'
#
loop_
_entity.id
_entity.type
_entity.pdbx_description
1 polymer ?
#
loop_
_entity_poly.entity_id
_entity_poly.type
_entity_poly.pdbx_seq_one_letter_code
_entity_poly.pdbx_strand_id
1 'polypeptide(L)'
;MGPTKVSVKGGGLYDAVSGKLIKDGFANRRELEDYVNHHYLVLPAIDNAGRPWLLDGKPVYCIRGVQYETLDDQKVHLARCSDCGGMGIRSDEFTVESDCIRCTACGHEFDARLEMMET
;
A
#
# COMPACT_ATOMS: atom_id res chain seq x y z
N MET A 1 -11.25 8.71 -13.12
CA MET A 1 -9.85 8.34 -13.41
C MET A 1 -9.06 8.65 -12.14
N GLY A 2 -8.46 7.65 -11.50
CA GLY A 2 -7.69 7.81 -10.27
C GLY A 2 -6.27 8.34 -10.51
N PRO A 3 -5.47 8.56 -9.45
CA PRO A 3 -4.07 8.97 -9.61
C PRO A 3 -3.27 7.93 -10.41
N THR A 4 -2.27 8.37 -11.16
CA THR A 4 -1.38 7.48 -11.89
C THR A 4 -0.55 6.66 -10.91
N LYS A 5 -0.71 5.34 -10.96
CA LYS A 5 0.09 4.40 -10.17
C LYS A 5 1.50 4.37 -10.73
N VAL A 6 2.49 4.52 -9.86
CA VAL A 6 3.90 4.54 -10.26
C VAL A 6 4.68 3.38 -9.66
N SER A 7 5.81 3.07 -10.27
CA SER A 7 6.83 2.16 -9.73
C SER A 7 8.14 2.91 -9.57
N VAL A 8 8.88 2.58 -8.51
CA VAL A 8 10.18 3.19 -8.21
C VAL A 8 11.27 2.24 -8.67
N LYS A 9 12.15 2.69 -9.58
CA LYS A 9 13.29 1.90 -10.07
C LYS A 9 14.52 2.80 -10.19
N GLY A 10 15.62 2.43 -9.53
CA GLY A 10 16.91 3.12 -9.68
C GLY A 10 16.84 4.64 -9.45
N GLY A 11 16.04 5.10 -8.48
CA GLY A 11 15.86 6.54 -8.22
C GLY A 11 14.99 7.29 -9.23
N GLY A 12 14.20 6.57 -10.05
CA GLY A 12 13.21 7.14 -10.96
C GLY A 12 11.79 6.61 -10.72
N LEU A 13 10.83 7.40 -11.17
CA LEU A 13 9.40 7.10 -11.21
C LEU A 13 8.98 6.71 -12.62
N TYR A 14 8.30 5.58 -12.72
CA TYR A 14 7.79 5.03 -13.97
C TYR A 14 6.30 4.78 -13.81
N ASP A 15 5.53 5.03 -14.87
CA ASP A 15 4.14 4.62 -14.96
C ASP A 15 4.06 3.09 -14.76
N ALA A 16 3.25 2.64 -13.81
CA ALA A 16 3.25 1.24 -13.39
C ALA A 16 2.58 0.31 -14.41
N VAL A 17 1.74 0.83 -15.32
CA VAL A 17 1.04 0.06 -16.35
C VAL A 17 1.90 -0.09 -17.60
N SER A 18 2.38 1.03 -18.14
CA SER A 18 3.13 1.11 -19.39
C SER A 18 4.64 0.98 -19.22
N GLY A 19 5.16 1.18 -18.00
CA GLY A 19 6.59 1.22 -17.73
C GLY A 19 7.29 2.49 -18.25
N LYS A 20 6.54 3.48 -18.75
CA LYS A 20 7.09 4.74 -19.27
C LYS A 20 7.74 5.54 -18.15
N LEU A 21 8.94 6.06 -18.39
CA LEU A 21 9.59 6.99 -17.46
C LEU A 21 8.76 8.27 -17.31
N ILE A 22 8.46 8.64 -16.07
CA ILE A 22 7.78 9.89 -15.71
C ILE A 22 8.84 10.93 -15.31
N LYS A 23 9.71 10.57 -14.37
CA LYS A 23 10.77 11.43 -13.87
C LYS A 23 11.88 10.59 -13.26
N ASP A 24 13.14 10.95 -13.50
CA ASP A 24 14.30 10.35 -12.83
C ASP A 24 15.16 11.42 -12.13
N GLY A 25 16.27 10.96 -11.56
CA GLY A 25 17.28 11.81 -10.96
C GLY A 25 16.94 12.26 -9.54
N PHE A 26 16.04 11.55 -8.85
CA PHE A 26 15.70 11.87 -7.47
C PHE A 26 16.91 11.62 -6.56
N ALA A 27 17.33 12.64 -5.82
CA ALA A 27 18.50 12.53 -4.95
C ALA A 27 18.25 11.60 -3.76
N ASN A 28 17.00 11.51 -3.30
CA ASN A 28 16.58 10.67 -2.17
C ASN A 28 15.07 10.42 -2.20
N ARG A 29 14.61 9.54 -1.31
CA ARG A 29 13.20 9.15 -1.17
C ARG A 29 12.28 10.34 -0.87
N ARG A 30 12.74 11.30 -0.07
CA ARG A 30 11.95 12.47 0.33
C ARG A 30 11.64 13.37 -0.86
N GLU A 31 12.61 13.60 -1.75
CA GLU A 31 12.40 14.38 -2.98
C GLU A 31 11.40 13.68 -3.91
N LEU A 32 11.49 12.35 -4.01
CA LEU A 32 10.55 11.53 -4.76
C LEU A 32 9.12 11.62 -4.19
N GLU A 33 8.97 11.55 -2.86
CA GLU A 33 7.67 11.65 -2.18
C GLU A 33 7.08 13.04 -2.30
N ASP A 34 7.89 14.09 -2.20
CA ASP A 34 7.49 15.47 -2.44
C ASP A 34 6.96 15.63 -3.88
N TYR A 35 7.69 15.11 -4.87
CA TYR A 35 7.25 15.13 -6.26
C TYR A 35 5.91 14.42 -6.43
N VAL A 36 5.76 13.21 -5.86
CA VAL A 36 4.50 12.46 -5.91
C VAL A 36 3.35 13.24 -5.28
N ASN A 37 3.55 13.87 -4.12
CA ASN A 37 2.49 14.62 -3.42
C ASN A 37 2.02 15.88 -4.18
N HIS A 38 2.89 16.47 -5.01
CA HIS A 38 2.58 17.62 -5.84
C HIS A 38 2.03 17.26 -7.23
N HIS A 39 2.04 15.98 -7.59
CA HIS A 39 1.54 15.48 -8.88
C HIS A 39 0.41 14.49 -8.64
N TYR A 40 -0.42 14.24 -9.65
CA TYR A 40 -1.53 13.28 -9.52
C TYR A 40 -1.03 11.82 -9.62
N LEU A 41 -0.08 11.45 -8.76
CA LEU A 41 0.64 10.17 -8.73
C LEU A 41 0.43 9.44 -7.40
N VAL A 42 0.61 8.12 -7.39
CA VAL A 42 0.55 7.32 -6.15
C VAL A 42 1.62 6.24 -6.10
N LEU A 43 2.33 6.18 -4.97
CA LEU A 43 3.36 5.19 -4.69
C LEU A 43 2.76 3.86 -4.22
N PRO A 44 3.48 2.74 -4.42
CA PRO A 44 3.11 1.49 -3.77
C PRO A 44 3.16 1.65 -2.25
N ALA A 45 2.21 1.02 -1.56
CA ALA A 45 2.20 0.92 -0.12
C ALA A 45 3.46 0.19 0.36
N ILE A 46 4.03 0.69 1.45
CA ILE A 46 5.23 0.13 2.09
C ILE A 46 4.98 -0.07 3.58
N ASP A 47 5.68 -1.04 4.17
CA ASP A 47 5.77 -1.21 5.61
C ASP A 47 6.71 -0.19 6.27
N ASN A 48 6.81 -0.22 7.59
CA ASN A 48 7.67 0.72 8.33
C ASN A 48 9.17 0.49 8.06
N ALA A 49 9.55 -0.67 7.53
CA ALA A 49 10.90 -0.96 7.07
C ALA A 49 11.16 -0.54 5.62
N GLY A 50 10.18 0.08 4.95
CA GLY A 50 10.28 0.53 3.56
C GLY A 50 10.08 -0.58 2.52
N ARG A 51 9.64 -1.78 2.93
CA ARG A 51 9.40 -2.90 2.02
C ARG A 51 8.02 -2.77 1.38
N PRO A 52 7.89 -2.97 0.05
CA PRO A 52 6.62 -2.86 -0.63
C PRO A 52 5.65 -3.97 -0.20
N TRP A 53 4.38 -3.60 -0.11
CA TRP A 53 3.29 -4.56 0.03
C TRP A 53 3.08 -5.27 -1.29
N LEU A 54 3.09 -6.61 -1.24
CA LEU A 54 2.89 -7.47 -2.40
C LEU A 54 1.71 -8.39 -2.16
N LEU A 55 0.66 -8.24 -2.96
CA LEU A 55 -0.46 -9.17 -3.03
C LEU A 55 -0.30 -10.00 -4.31
N ASP A 56 -0.19 -11.33 -4.17
CA ASP A 56 0.12 -12.23 -5.29
C ASP A 56 1.36 -11.81 -6.10
N GLY A 57 2.38 -11.31 -5.39
CA GLY A 57 3.63 -10.81 -5.99
C GLY A 57 3.50 -9.45 -6.70
N LYS A 58 2.34 -8.80 -6.67
CA LYS A 58 2.08 -7.50 -7.31
C LYS A 58 1.95 -6.37 -6.28
N PRO A 59 2.40 -5.16 -6.60
CA PRO A 59 2.31 -4.02 -5.69
C PRO A 59 0.86 -3.62 -5.40
N VAL A 60 0.63 -3.24 -4.15
CA VAL A 60 -0.62 -2.62 -3.68
C VAL A 60 -0.42 -1.11 -3.52
N TYR A 61 -1.44 -0.33 -3.83
CA TYR A 61 -1.43 1.14 -3.75
C TYR A 61 -2.43 1.61 -2.70
N CYS A 62 -2.08 2.65 -1.93
CA CYS A 62 -3.00 3.27 -0.98
C CYS A 62 -3.52 4.58 -1.56
N ILE A 63 -4.80 4.60 -1.94
CA ILE A 63 -5.48 5.76 -2.48
C ILE A 63 -6.16 6.51 -1.33
N ARG A 64 -5.89 7.82 -1.22
CA ARG A 64 -6.49 8.72 -0.23
C ARG A 64 -6.30 8.28 1.24
N GLY A 65 -5.25 7.50 1.51
CA GLY A 65 -4.88 7.10 2.88
C GLY A 65 -5.77 6.04 3.52
N VAL A 66 -6.84 5.60 2.86
CA VAL A 66 -7.84 4.69 3.45
C VAL A 66 -8.24 3.51 2.57
N GLN A 67 -8.00 3.58 1.25
CA GLN A 67 -8.44 2.54 0.32
C GLN A 67 -7.24 1.90 -0.38
N TYR A 68 -7.12 0.59 -0.31
CA TYR A 68 -6.09 -0.17 -1.01
C TYR A 68 -6.59 -0.70 -2.35
N GLU A 69 -5.74 -0.63 -3.37
CA GLU A 69 -6.05 -1.05 -4.73
C GLU A 69 -4.88 -1.79 -5.38
N THR A 70 -5.19 -2.71 -6.29
CA THR A 70 -4.21 -3.31 -7.19
C THR A 70 -3.90 -2.36 -8.36
N LEU A 71 -2.91 -2.72 -9.19
CA LEU A 71 -2.58 -1.97 -10.40
C LEU A 71 -3.78 -1.78 -11.34
N ASP A 72 -4.69 -2.75 -11.40
CA ASP A 72 -5.89 -2.78 -12.26
C ASP A 72 -7.11 -2.05 -11.63
N ASP A 73 -6.88 -1.21 -10.62
CA ASP A 73 -7.93 -0.45 -9.92
C ASP A 73 -8.94 -1.33 -9.16
N GLN A 74 -8.59 -2.60 -8.92
CA GLN A 74 -9.40 -3.48 -8.09
C GLN A 74 -9.19 -3.14 -6.63
N LYS A 75 -10.27 -2.80 -5.92
CA LYS A 75 -10.26 -2.58 -4.47
C LYS A 75 -9.96 -3.89 -3.76
N VAL A 76 -9.07 -3.83 -2.78
CA VAL A 76 -8.69 -4.99 -1.96
C VAL A 76 -8.93 -4.68 -0.49
N HIS A 77 -9.51 -5.66 0.21
CA HIS A 77 -9.80 -5.54 1.64
C HIS A 77 -8.56 -5.91 2.45
N LEU A 78 -7.65 -4.94 2.58
CA LEU A 78 -6.41 -5.04 3.33
C LEU A 78 -6.40 -4.02 4.47
N ALA A 79 -5.67 -4.32 5.54
CA ALA A 79 -5.45 -3.38 6.63
C ALA A 79 -3.96 -3.19 6.91
N ARG A 80 -3.59 -2.01 7.42
CA ARG A 80 -2.22 -1.72 7.86
C ARG A 80 -2.04 -2.23 9.28
N CYS A 81 -1.06 -3.09 9.49
CA CYS A 81 -0.69 -3.53 10.83
C CYS A 81 -0.10 -2.37 11.65
N SER A 82 -0.65 -2.12 12.84
CA SER A 82 -0.21 -1.03 13.71
C SER A 82 1.21 -1.21 14.24
N ASP A 83 1.66 -2.45 14.47
CA ASP A 83 3.02 -2.74 14.96
C ASP A 83 4.12 -2.49 13.92
N CYS A 84 3.98 -3.05 12.71
CA CYS A 84 5.06 -3.04 11.72
C CYS A 84 4.76 -2.26 10.44
N GLY A 85 3.53 -1.75 10.29
CA GLY A 85 3.06 -1.14 9.04
C GLY A 85 2.88 -2.13 7.89
N GLY A 86 3.02 -3.43 8.15
CA GLY A 86 2.89 -4.49 7.15
C GLY A 86 1.45 -4.75 6.72
N MET A 87 1.29 -5.52 5.65
CA MET A 87 0.00 -5.85 5.07
C MET A 87 -0.73 -6.91 5.89
N GLY A 88 -1.90 -6.56 6.41
CA GLY A 88 -2.86 -7.48 7.01
C GLY A 88 -3.84 -8.00 5.97
N ILE A 89 -3.99 -9.32 5.90
CA ILE A 89 -4.97 -10.01 5.04
C ILE A 89 -5.99 -10.71 5.95
N ARG A 90 -7.26 -10.67 5.57
CA ARG A 90 -8.31 -11.47 6.23
C ARG A 90 -8.07 -12.95 5.96
N SER A 91 -8.06 -13.77 7.01
CA SER A 91 -8.09 -15.22 6.85
C SER A 91 -9.49 -15.63 6.37
N ASP A 92 -9.56 -16.43 5.30
CA ASP A 92 -10.80 -16.85 4.62
C ASP A 92 -11.63 -17.88 5.44
N GLU A 93 -11.40 -18.03 6.75
CA GLU A 93 -12.28 -18.84 7.59
C GLU A 93 -13.55 -18.03 7.91
N PHE A 94 -14.56 -18.22 7.06
CA PHE A 94 -15.93 -17.72 7.14
C PHE A 94 -16.72 -18.14 8.40
N THR A 95 -16.08 -18.21 9.57
CA THR A 95 -16.78 -18.29 10.85
C THR A 95 -17.16 -16.88 11.28
N VAL A 96 -18.46 -16.63 11.34
CA VAL A 96 -19.17 -15.35 11.53
C VAL A 96 -18.82 -14.62 12.85
N GLU A 97 -17.87 -15.13 13.63
CA GLU A 97 -17.57 -14.70 15.00
C GLU A 97 -16.17 -14.10 15.19
N SER A 98 -15.30 -14.04 14.17
CA SER A 98 -13.99 -13.38 14.31
C SER A 98 -13.46 -12.84 12.97
N ASP A 99 -13.54 -11.52 12.74
CA ASP A 99 -12.93 -10.83 11.58
C ASP A 99 -11.43 -10.59 11.84
N CYS A 100 -10.71 -11.67 12.18
CA CYS A 100 -9.29 -11.61 12.50
C CYS A 100 -8.47 -11.37 11.23
N ILE A 101 -7.80 -10.22 11.18
CA ILE A 101 -6.80 -9.89 10.16
C ILE A 101 -5.44 -10.31 10.68
N ARG A 102 -4.69 -11.04 9.86
CA ARG A 102 -3.31 -11.43 10.19
C ARG A 102 -2.30 -10.67 9.34
N CYS A 103 -1.32 -10.06 9.99
CA CYS A 103 -0.21 -9.43 9.30
C CYS A 103 0.69 -10.46 8.64
N THR A 104 0.91 -10.32 7.34
CA THR A 104 1.82 -11.18 6.56
C THR A 104 3.30 -10.99 6.89
N ALA A 105 3.65 -9.87 7.55
CA ALA A 105 5.03 -9.53 7.88
C ALA A 105 5.46 -9.96 9.29
N CYS A 106 4.65 -9.68 10.31
CA CYS A 106 4.97 -10.01 11.71
C CYS A 106 4.08 -11.09 12.33
N GLY A 107 3.01 -11.52 11.63
CA GLY A 107 2.06 -12.50 12.14
C GLY A 107 1.07 -11.98 13.18
N HIS A 108 1.14 -10.70 13.56
CA HIS A 108 0.19 -10.08 14.51
C HIS A 108 -1.24 -10.18 13.99
N GLU A 109 -2.14 -10.61 14.87
CA GLU A 109 -3.57 -10.76 14.60
C GLU A 109 -4.33 -9.60 15.25
N PHE A 110 -5.19 -8.93 14.48
CA PHE A 110 -5.94 -7.77 14.94
C PHE A 110 -7.33 -7.73 14.29
N ASP A 111 -8.29 -7.15 15.00
CA ASP A 111 -9.68 -7.05 14.55
C ASP A 111 -9.90 -5.77 13.74
N ALA A 112 -10.51 -5.88 12.57
CA ALA A 112 -10.76 -4.74 11.68
C ALA A 112 -11.77 -3.72 12.24
N ARG A 113 -12.49 -4.03 13.33
CA ARG A 113 -13.48 -3.15 13.97
C ARG A 113 -12.88 -2.25 15.06
N LEU A 114 -11.64 -2.52 15.50
CA LEU A 114 -11.00 -1.83 16.62
C LEU A 114 -10.09 -0.68 16.18
N GLU A 115 -10.66 0.29 15.45
CA GLU A 115 -10.15 1.68 15.43
C GLU A 115 -11.29 2.71 15.66
N MET A 116 -12.35 2.31 16.39
CA MET A 116 -13.38 3.22 16.92
C MET A 116 -13.34 3.30 18.45
N MET A 117 -12.16 3.54 19.03
CA MET A 117 -12.10 4.09 20.39
C MET A 117 -11.26 5.35 20.36
N GLU A 118 -12.01 6.44 20.47
CA GLU A 118 -11.63 7.83 20.56
C GLU A 118 -10.57 8.06 21.66
N THR A 119 -9.63 8.97 21.42
CA THR A 119 -8.93 9.70 22.48
C THR A 119 -8.96 11.17 22.13
#